data_AF-L1JFJ1-F1
#
_entry.id   AF-L1JFJ1-F1
#
_cell.length_a   1.000
_cell.length_b   1.000
_cell.length_c   1.000
_cell.angle_alpha   90.00
_cell.angle_beta   90.00
_cell.angle_gamma   90.00
#
_symmetry.space_group_name_H-M   'P 1'
#
loop_
_entity.id
_entity.type
_entity.pdbx_description
1 polymer ?
#
loop_
_entity_poly.entity_id
_entity_poly.type
_entity_poly.pdbx_seq_one_letter_code
_entity_poly.pdbx_strand_id
1 'polypeptide(L)'
;SRISVVPAASGSEMLQERYCHDTWRLLVACILMSRVSSAQVKDKCINGFFDLFPTPSAFKVSDDEQVFEMIKPLGLFDSRIKGLRDVTNRFLSMSEFVIGLEKDYKPAGVGQF
;
A
#
# COMPACT_ATOMS: atom_id res chain seq x y z
N SER A 1 4.28 0.70 14.25
CA SER A 1 5.24 -0.34 14.68
C SER A 1 6.41 -0.38 13.73
N ARG A 2 7.66 -0.30 14.23
CA ARG A 2 8.88 -0.36 13.42
C ARG A 2 9.31 -1.83 13.34
N ILE A 3 9.49 -2.38 12.14
CA ILE A 3 10.03 -3.72 11.96
C ILE A 3 11.49 -3.69 12.44
N SER A 4 11.84 -4.52 13.42
CA SER A 4 13.18 -4.57 14.03
C SER A 4 14.21 -5.30 13.16
N VAL A 5 13.77 -6.03 12.13
CA VAL A 5 14.61 -6.85 11.25
C VAL A 5 14.36 -6.48 9.80
N VAL A 6 15.34 -5.85 9.19
CA VAL A 6 15.36 -5.54 7.76
C VAL A 6 15.77 -6.81 7.02
N PRO A 7 15.01 -7.29 6.02
CA PRO A 7 15.43 -8.41 5.20
C PRO A 7 16.74 -8.12 4.48
N ALA A 8 17.60 -9.14 4.31
CA ALA A 8 18.79 -8.99 3.47
C ALA A 8 18.37 -8.72 2.01
N ALA A 9 19.06 -7.81 1.33
CA ALA A 9 18.78 -7.52 -0.07
C ALA A 9 18.96 -8.78 -0.92
N SER A 10 17.95 -9.10 -1.75
CA SER A 10 17.95 -10.32 -2.56
C SER A 10 18.81 -10.21 -3.83
N GLY A 11 19.40 -9.04 -4.09
CA GLY A 11 20.08 -8.73 -5.35
C GLY A 11 19.12 -8.42 -6.51
N SER A 12 17.80 -8.46 -6.26
CA SER A 12 16.76 -8.01 -7.17
C SER A 12 16.27 -6.64 -6.72
N GLU A 13 16.00 -5.70 -7.62
CA GLU A 13 15.43 -4.37 -7.27
C GLU A 13 13.93 -4.45 -6.91
N MET A 14 13.59 -5.29 -5.93
CA MET A 14 12.22 -5.52 -5.51
C MET A 14 11.68 -4.28 -4.77
N LEU A 15 10.51 -3.82 -5.19
CA LEU A 15 9.82 -2.69 -4.55
C LEU A 15 9.53 -2.91 -3.07
N GLN A 16 9.38 -4.18 -2.66
CA GLN A 16 9.17 -4.56 -1.27
C GLN A 16 10.41 -4.28 -0.41
N GLU A 17 11.61 -4.46 -0.94
CA GLU A 17 12.85 -4.13 -0.24
C GLU A 17 12.98 -2.61 -0.06
N ARG A 18 12.54 -1.81 -1.04
CA ARG A 18 12.54 -0.34 -0.95
C ARG A 18 11.71 0.18 0.24
N TYR A 19 10.61 -0.48 0.57
CA TYR A 19 9.68 -0.03 1.62
C TYR A 19 9.69 -0.89 2.88
N CYS A 20 10.62 -1.85 3.01
CA CYS A 20 10.62 -2.80 4.12
C CYS A 20 10.72 -2.15 5.52
N HIS A 21 11.24 -0.93 5.61
CA HIS A 21 11.34 -0.16 6.85
C HIS A 21 10.04 0.54 7.26
N ASP A 22 9.07 0.67 6.34
CA ASP A 22 7.79 1.32 6.57
C ASP A 22 6.66 0.38 6.12
N THR A 23 6.08 -0.32 7.09
CA THR A 23 5.04 -1.32 6.84
C THR A 23 3.81 -0.73 6.13
N TRP A 24 3.45 0.52 6.42
CA TRP A 24 2.30 1.14 5.75
C TRP A 24 2.62 1.40 4.27
N ARG A 25 3.79 2.01 3.98
CA ARG A 25 4.22 2.25 2.60
C ARG A 25 4.39 0.94 1.82
N LEU A 26 4.92 -0.11 2.46
CA LEU A 26 5.05 -1.43 1.86
C LEU A 26 3.71 -1.99 1.40
N LEU A 27 2.69 -1.96 2.25
CA LEU A 27 1.37 -2.50 1.92
C LEU A 27 0.63 -1.67 0.88
N VAL A 28 0.74 -0.34 0.96
CA VAL A 28 0.23 0.57 -0.07
C VAL A 28 0.87 0.25 -1.43
N ALA A 29 2.20 0.09 -1.47
CA ALA A 29 2.92 -0.27 -2.69
C ALA A 29 2.44 -1.63 -3.25
N CYS A 30 2.28 -2.64 -2.40
CA CYS A 30 1.73 -3.95 -2.78
C CYS A 30 0.33 -3.85 -3.40
N ILE A 31 -0.56 -3.05 -2.81
CA ILE A 31 -1.92 -2.82 -3.34
C ILE A 31 -1.86 -2.15 -4.71
N LEU A 32 -1.06 -1.10 -4.87
CA LEU A 32 -0.96 -0.33 -6.11
C LEU A 32 -0.30 -1.12 -7.25
N MET A 33 0.64 -2.02 -6.96
CA MET A 33 1.31 -2.83 -7.98
C MET A 33 0.54 -4.08 -8.41
N SER A 34 -0.49 -4.48 -7.67
CA SER A 34 -1.25 -5.70 -7.97
C SER A 34 -1.83 -5.68 -9.39
N ARG A 35 -1.55 -6.74 -10.16
CA ARG A 35 -2.00 -6.94 -11.55
C ARG A 35 -1.60 -5.81 -12.52
N VAL A 36 -0.47 -5.12 -12.27
CA VAL A 36 0.10 -4.10 -13.17
C VAL A 36 1.45 -4.57 -13.73
N SER A 37 1.54 -4.70 -15.05
CA SER A 37 2.74 -5.16 -15.76
C SER A 37 3.82 -4.09 -15.86
N SER A 38 3.45 -2.86 -16.22
CA SER A 38 4.40 -1.77 -16.45
C SER A 38 5.07 -1.28 -15.16
N ALA A 39 6.39 -1.44 -15.07
CA ALA A 39 7.19 -0.93 -13.96
C ALA A 39 7.10 0.59 -13.83
N GLN A 40 7.21 1.30 -14.96
CA GLN A 40 7.15 2.76 -15.00
C GLN A 40 5.82 3.31 -14.46
N VAL A 41 4.70 2.67 -14.82
CA VAL A 41 3.37 3.09 -14.34
C VAL A 41 3.24 2.86 -12.84
N LYS A 42 3.73 1.71 -12.34
CA LYS A 42 3.77 1.41 -10.90
C LYS A 42 4.56 2.46 -10.12
N ASP A 43 5.81 2.72 -10.53
CA ASP A 43 6.66 3.68 -9.83
C ASP A 43 6.06 5.09 -9.84
N LYS A 44 5.52 5.54 -10.98
CA LYS A 44 4.89 6.86 -11.09
C LYS A 44 3.69 7.00 -10.15
N CYS A 45 2.78 6.03 -10.13
CA CYS A 45 1.61 6.08 -9.25
C CYS A 45 1.98 5.95 -7.77
N ILE A 46 2.95 5.10 -7.42
CA ILE A 46 3.37 4.92 -6.03
C ILE A 46 4.07 6.16 -5.50
N ASN A 47 4.99 6.75 -6.27
CA ASN A 47 5.65 8.00 -5.88
C ASN A 47 4.62 9.12 -5.77
N GLY A 48 3.73 9.28 -6.77
CA GLY A 48 2.68 10.29 -6.74
C GLY A 48 1.71 10.12 -5.55
N PHE A 49 1.40 8.87 -5.16
CA PHE A 49 0.61 8.61 -3.95
C PHE A 49 1.32 9.13 -2.70
N PHE A 50 2.61 8.84 -2.52
CA PHE A 50 3.35 9.26 -1.33
C PHE A 50 3.69 10.75 -1.32
N ASP A 51 3.81 11.38 -2.48
CA ASP A 51 3.95 12.84 -2.58
C ASP A 51 2.66 13.54 -2.13
N LEU A 52 1.49 13.01 -2.52
CA LEU A 52 0.20 13.56 -2.14
C LEU A 52 -0.19 13.19 -0.69
N PHE A 53 0.16 11.99 -0.26
CA PHE A 53 -0.16 11.45 1.06
C PHE A 53 1.11 10.91 1.75
N PRO A 54 1.93 11.79 2.34
CA PRO A 54 3.21 11.39 2.92
C PRO A 54 3.07 10.53 4.18
N THR A 55 1.90 10.57 4.83
CA THR A 55 1.59 9.84 6.06
C THR A 55 0.24 9.12 5.98
N PRO A 56 0.04 8.04 6.75
CA PRO A 56 -1.26 7.35 6.83
C PRO A 56 -2.38 8.29 7.28
N SER A 57 -2.10 9.20 8.21
CA SER A 57 -3.07 10.18 8.70
C SER A 57 -3.48 11.19 7.62
N ALA A 58 -2.54 11.61 6.76
CA ALA A 58 -2.84 12.48 5.62
C ALA A 58 -3.75 11.77 4.60
N PHE A 59 -3.46 10.50 4.31
CA PHE A 59 -4.35 9.70 3.45
C PHE A 59 -5.72 9.49 4.10
N LYS A 60 -5.81 9.23 5.41
CA LYS A 60 -7.09 8.96 6.10
C LYS A 60 -8.13 10.07 5.92
N VAL A 61 -7.70 11.32 5.83
CA VAL A 61 -8.59 12.49 5.69
C VAL A 61 -8.71 12.99 4.25
N SER A 62 -8.11 12.29 3.28
CA SER A 62 -8.18 12.68 1.87
C SER A 62 -9.54 12.41 1.24
N ASP A 63 -9.87 13.15 0.18
CA ASP A 63 -11.04 12.87 -0.66
C ASP A 63 -10.77 11.65 -1.56
N ASP A 64 -11.82 10.86 -1.85
CA ASP A 64 -11.74 9.73 -2.78
C ASP A 64 -11.49 10.18 -4.23
N GLU A 65 -11.90 11.39 -4.62
CA GLU A 65 -11.68 11.94 -5.97
C GLU A 65 -10.19 12.12 -6.27
N GLN A 66 -9.42 12.63 -5.30
CA GLN A 66 -7.97 12.78 -5.42
C GLN A 66 -7.27 11.43 -5.58
N VAL A 67 -7.75 10.42 -4.85
CA VAL A 67 -7.22 9.06 -4.92
C VAL A 67 -7.55 8.45 -6.27
N PHE A 68 -8.79 8.63 -6.74
CA PHE A 68 -9.27 8.14 -8.03
C PHE A 68 -8.42 8.64 -9.18
N GLU A 69 -8.18 9.95 -9.29
CA GLU A 69 -7.38 10.52 -10.37
C GLU A 69 -5.94 9.99 -10.38
N MET A 70 -5.36 9.72 -9.19
CA MET A 70 -4.02 9.15 -9.09
C MET A 70 -3.97 7.66 -9.49
N ILE A 71 -4.97 6.83 -9.10
CA ILE A 71 -5.00 5.41 -9.47
C ILE A 71 -5.59 5.13 -10.85
N LYS A 72 -6.15 6.14 -11.53
CA LYS A 72 -6.79 6.02 -12.85
C LYS A 72 -5.98 5.22 -13.88
N PRO A 73 -4.64 5.36 -13.98
CA PRO A 73 -3.83 4.57 -14.91
C PRO A 73 -3.71 3.08 -14.55
N LEU A 74 -4.01 2.69 -13.31
CA LEU A 74 -3.81 1.33 -12.77
C LEU A 74 -5.03 0.41 -12.92
N GLY A 75 -6.21 0.96 -13.20
CA GLY A 75 -7.48 0.22 -13.18
C GLY A 75 -7.84 -0.33 -11.80
N LEU A 76 -8.85 -1.20 -11.73
CA LEU A 76 -9.29 -1.88 -10.49
C LEU A 76 -9.62 -0.90 -9.33
N PHE A 77 -10.28 0.22 -9.65
CA PHE A 77 -10.44 1.35 -8.74
C PHE A 77 -11.10 0.98 -7.41
N ASP A 78 -12.26 0.33 -7.46
CA ASP A 78 -13.03 -0.02 -6.26
C ASP A 78 -12.25 -0.90 -5.29
N SER A 79 -11.58 -1.95 -5.80
CA SER A 79 -10.83 -2.87 -4.94
C SER A 79 -9.57 -2.21 -4.40
N ARG A 80 -8.88 -1.37 -5.19
CA ARG A 80 -7.70 -0.63 -4.74
C ARG A 80 -8.05 0.40 -3.68
N ILE A 81 -9.08 1.23 -3.90
CA ILE A 81 -9.50 2.24 -2.92
C ILE A 81 -9.92 1.56 -1.62
N LYS A 82 -10.75 0.51 -1.69
CA LYS A 82 -11.16 -0.25 -0.49
C LYS A 82 -9.95 -0.82 0.26
N GLY A 83 -8.98 -1.40 -0.44
CA GLY A 83 -7.78 -1.95 0.19
C GLY A 83 -6.88 -0.88 0.82
N LEU A 84 -6.67 0.25 0.13
CA LEU A 84 -5.89 1.37 0.65
C LEU A 84 -6.51 1.94 1.92
N ARG A 85 -7.83 2.16 1.91
CA ARG A 85 -8.59 2.68 3.04
C ARG A 85 -8.57 1.70 4.22
N ASP A 86 -8.81 0.42 3.98
CA ASP A 86 -8.83 -0.60 5.04
C ASP A 86 -7.45 -0.78 5.68
N VAL A 87 -6.38 -0.93 4.89
CA VAL A 87 -5.01 -1.01 5.41
C VAL A 87 -4.66 0.21 6.24
N THR A 88 -4.98 1.41 5.76
CA THR A 88 -4.66 2.65 6.48
C THR A 88 -5.44 2.76 7.79
N ASN A 89 -6.74 2.44 7.77
CA ASN A 89 -7.57 2.49 8.96
C ASN A 89 -7.08 1.51 10.02
N ARG A 90 -6.79 0.26 9.63
CA ARG A 90 -6.21 -0.75 10.53
C ARG A 90 -4.86 -0.32 11.09
N PHE A 91 -3.99 0.24 10.23
CA PHE A 91 -2.67 0.73 10.63
C PHE A 91 -2.75 1.82 11.71
N LEU A 92 -3.76 2.69 11.63
CA LEU A 92 -3.95 3.78 12.59
C LEU A 92 -4.76 3.39 13.83
N SER A 93 -5.57 2.33 13.77
CA SER A 93 -6.44 1.92 14.88
C SER A 93 -5.86 0.82 15.76
N MET A 94 -4.97 -0.02 15.24
CA MET A 94 -4.41 -1.16 15.98
C MET A 94 -3.26 -0.72 16.88
N SER A 95 -3.27 -1.19 18.13
CA SER A 95 -2.15 -1.00 19.09
C SER A 95 -0.89 -1.76 18.66
N GLU A 96 -1.08 -2.97 18.14
CA GLU A 96 -0.08 -3.77 17.45
C GLU A 96 -0.63 -4.10 16.05
N PHE A 97 0.06 -3.62 15.01
CA PHE A 97 -0.42 -3.80 13.66
C PHE A 97 -0.20 -5.24 13.18
N VAL A 98 -1.28 -6.00 13.10
CA VAL A 98 -1.30 -7.40 12.63
C VAL A 98 -2.15 -7.51 11.37
N ILE A 99 -1.58 -8.14 10.35
CA ILE A 99 -2.19 -8.37 9.04
C ILE A 99 -1.82 -9.79 8.61
N GLY A 100 -2.76 -10.50 8.00
CA GLY A 100 -2.59 -11.88 7.58
C GLY A 100 -3.58 -12.25 6.47
N LEU A 101 -3.63 -13.54 6.11
CA LEU A 101 -4.60 -14.05 5.14
C LEU A 101 -5.86 -14.61 5.82
N GLU A 102 -5.83 -14.75 7.14
CA GLU A 102 -6.96 -15.14 7.96
C GLU A 102 -8.06 -14.08 7.92
N LYS A 103 -9.32 -14.52 8.03
CA LYS A 103 -10.51 -13.67 7.84
C LYS A 103 -10.48 -12.36 8.63
N ASP A 104 -10.00 -12.38 9.86
CA ASP A 104 -10.01 -11.21 10.76
C ASP A 104 -8.84 -10.24 10.48
N TYR A 105 -7.75 -10.74 9.91
CA TYR A 105 -6.52 -9.98 9.66
C TYR A 105 -6.31 -9.63 8.18
N LYS A 106 -7.16 -10.16 7.29
CA LYS A 106 -7.08 -9.93 5.86
C LYS A 106 -7.61 -8.55 5.48
N PRO A 107 -6.77 -7.68 4.89
CA PRO A 107 -7.25 -6.40 4.40
C PRO A 107 -8.19 -6.59 3.20
N ALA A 108 -9.21 -5.73 3.11
CA ALA A 108 -10.19 -5.76 2.03
C ALA A 108 -9.51 -5.67 0.65
N GLY A 109 -9.87 -6.56 -0.28
CA GLY A 109 -9.32 -6.55 -1.64
C GLY A 109 -7.85 -6.98 -1.77
N VAL A 110 -7.19 -7.34 -0.67
CA VAL A 110 -5.82 -7.88 -0.66
C VAL A 110 -5.88 -9.40 -0.62
N GLY A 111 -5.24 -10.06 -1.59
CA GLY A 111 -5.20 -11.52 -1.73
C GLY A 111 -3.78 -12.08 -1.65
N GLN A 112 -3.65 -13.39 -1.86
CA GLN A 112 -2.34 -14.00 -2.09
C GLN A 112 -1.81 -13.52 -3.46
N PHE A 113 -0.54 -13.10 -3.50
CA PHE A 113 0.14 -12.62 -4.71
C PHE A 113 1.23 -13.59 -5.13
#